data_AF-A0A3P1ZCD4-F1
#
_entry.id   AF-A0A3P1ZCD4-F1
#
_cell.length_a   1.000
_cell.length_b   1.000
_cell.length_c   1.000
_cell.angle_alpha   90.00
_cell.angle_beta   90.00
_cell.angle_gamma   90.00
#
_symmetry.space_group_name_H-M   'P 1'
#
loop_
_entity.id
_entity.type
_entity.pdbx_description
1 polymer ?
#
loop_
_entity_poly.entity_id
_entity_poly.type
_entity_poly.pdbx_seq_one_letter_code
_entity_poly.pdbx_strand_id
1 'polypeptide(L)'
;YTDSVAIPLSDLDMFNALVVNIYAKWGIKGIKALAKIYKKSLHPAEMVKKKGDSKNNPLVSITPYFFTQMVSRSSALKVVWPKDGAIVSPVFIMAKKDNEKAQKVVEFFRNEDVGKLLSSNGKFPTTIYGVDNMLDKDCGFLFCGWDYIHNNDIVK
;
A
#
# COMPACT_ATOMS: atom_id res chain seq x y z
N TYR A 1 9.68 -4.32 20.80
CA TYR A 1 9.76 -4.06 19.35
C TYR A 1 10.09 -2.59 19.03
N THR A 2 10.84 -1.89 19.88
CA THR A 2 11.33 -0.53 19.55
C THR A 2 12.40 -0.63 18.47
N ASP A 3 12.48 0.37 17.59
CA ASP A 3 13.47 0.46 16.51
C ASP A 3 13.60 -0.80 15.66
N SER A 4 12.46 -1.37 15.26
CA SER A 4 12.41 -2.63 14.51
C SER A 4 11.70 -2.55 13.17
N VAL A 5 11.04 -1.44 12.83
CA VAL A 5 10.20 -1.32 11.63
C VAL A 5 10.80 -0.35 10.61
N ALA A 6 10.83 -0.74 9.34
CA ALA A 6 11.08 0.18 8.23
C ALA A 6 9.76 0.64 7.59
N ILE A 7 9.70 1.94 7.29
CA ILE A 7 8.54 2.64 6.70
C ILE A 7 9.06 3.46 5.51
N PRO A 8 8.38 3.49 4.35
CA PRO A 8 8.88 4.18 3.17
C PRO A 8 8.53 5.67 3.26
N LEU A 9 9.24 6.45 4.08
CA LEU A 9 8.91 7.86 4.33
C LEU A 9 9.06 8.75 3.08
N SER A 10 9.92 8.35 2.14
CA SER A 10 10.14 9.08 0.89
C SER A 10 9.07 8.80 -0.17
N ASP A 11 8.24 7.78 0.04
CA ASP A 11 7.07 7.46 -0.79
C ASP A 11 5.85 8.08 -0.10
N LEU A 12 5.54 9.33 -0.46
CA LEU A 12 4.54 10.13 0.24
C LEU A 12 3.14 9.51 0.16
N ASP A 13 2.78 8.89 -0.96
CA ASP A 13 1.46 8.27 -1.13
C ASP A 13 1.29 7.11 -0.14
N MET A 14 2.33 6.30 0.04
CA MET A 14 2.32 5.15 0.96
C MET A 14 2.43 5.60 2.41
N PHE A 15 3.30 6.56 2.70
CA PHE A 15 3.46 7.11 4.04
C PHE A 15 2.18 7.79 4.53
N ASN A 16 1.56 8.63 3.70
CA ASN A 16 0.33 9.33 4.04
C ASN A 16 -0.82 8.34 4.25
N ALA A 17 -0.97 7.35 3.36
CA ALA A 17 -1.98 6.31 3.54
C ALA A 17 -1.79 5.55 4.87
N LEU A 18 -0.55 5.22 5.24
CA LEU A 18 -0.24 4.62 6.53
C LEU A 18 -0.66 5.54 7.69
N VAL A 19 -0.17 6.78 7.71
CA VAL A 19 -0.43 7.73 8.81
C VAL A 19 -1.92 8.00 8.97
N VAL A 20 -2.64 8.31 7.88
CA VAL A 20 -4.07 8.61 7.91
C VAL A 20 -4.86 7.42 8.44
N ASN A 21 -4.59 6.20 7.97
CA ASN A 21 -5.29 5.01 8.44
C ASN A 21 -4.97 4.66 9.90
N ILE A 22 -3.72 4.78 10.32
CA ILE A 22 -3.34 4.53 11.72
C ILE A 22 -4.00 5.58 12.63
N TYR A 23 -3.98 6.85 12.24
CA TYR A 23 -4.61 7.91 13.02
C TYR A 23 -6.13 7.77 13.07
N ALA A 24 -6.79 7.49 11.96
CA ALA A 24 -8.23 7.31 11.92
C ALA A 24 -8.70 6.18 12.86
N LYS A 25 -7.93 5.09 12.95
CA LYS A 25 -8.30 3.91 13.76
C LYS A 25 -7.86 3.99 15.21
N TRP A 26 -6.70 4.58 15.51
CA TRP A 26 -6.10 4.56 16.86
C TRP A 26 -5.72 5.96 17.40
N GLY A 27 -6.05 7.01 16.67
CA GLY A 27 -5.72 8.40 17.00
C GLY A 27 -4.23 8.65 17.17
N ILE A 28 -3.90 9.70 17.90
CA ILE A 28 -2.53 10.09 18.21
C ILE A 28 -1.74 8.99 18.95
N LYS A 29 -2.42 8.11 19.70
CA LYS A 29 -1.77 6.98 20.39
C LYS A 29 -1.18 5.99 19.38
N GLY A 30 -1.90 5.73 18.28
CA GLY A 30 -1.41 4.89 17.18
C GLY A 30 -0.16 5.49 16.52
N ILE A 31 -0.18 6.79 16.23
CA ILE A 31 0.98 7.48 15.65
C ILE A 31 2.20 7.46 16.58
N LYS A 32 2.00 7.71 17.89
CA LYS A 32 3.08 7.61 18.88
C LYS A 32 3.66 6.20 18.97
N ALA A 33 2.81 5.16 18.86
CA ALA A 33 3.27 3.78 18.82
C ALA A 33 4.06 3.48 17.54
N LEU A 34 3.60 3.98 16.38
CA LEU A 34 4.30 3.84 15.10
C LEU A 34 5.68 4.52 15.13
N ALA A 35 5.76 5.74 15.68
CA ALA A 35 7.00 6.46 15.86
C ALA A 35 7.98 5.73 16.79
N LYS A 36 7.48 5.09 17.86
CA LYS A 36 8.30 4.31 18.80
C LYS A 36 8.91 3.05 18.18
N ILE A 37 8.26 2.44 17.18
CA ILE A 37 8.76 1.20 16.55
C ILE A 37 9.56 1.47 15.27
N TYR A 38 9.45 2.68 14.72
CA TYR A 38 10.17 3.12 13.53
C TYR A 38 11.68 3.08 13.76
N LYS A 39 12.40 2.43 12.85
CA LYS A 39 13.87 2.32 12.86
C LYS A 39 14.51 3.23 11.83
N LYS A 40 14.04 3.13 10.58
CA LYS A 40 14.62 3.84 9.43
C LYS A 40 13.69 3.84 8.22
N SER A 41 13.90 4.80 7.34
CA SER A 41 13.29 4.83 6.02
C SER A 41 14.08 3.95 5.06
N LEU A 42 13.38 3.25 4.17
CA LEU A 42 13.95 2.50 3.05
C LEU A 42 13.08 2.72 1.82
N HIS A 43 13.66 2.65 0.63
CA HIS A 43 12.84 2.56 -0.58
C HIS A 43 12.18 1.18 -0.64
N PRO A 44 10.91 1.03 -1.07
CA PRO A 44 10.23 -0.27 -1.14
C PRO A 44 11.03 -1.38 -1.86
N ALA A 45 11.70 -1.02 -2.97
CA ALA A 45 12.58 -1.93 -3.70
C ALA A 45 13.78 -2.46 -2.88
N GLU A 46 14.21 -1.75 -1.84
CA GLU A 46 15.27 -2.20 -0.92
C GLU A 46 14.72 -3.05 0.24
N MET A 47 13.44 -2.88 0.57
CA MET A 47 12.77 -3.62 1.65
C MET A 47 12.57 -5.10 1.32
N VAL A 48 12.51 -5.43 0.03
CA VAL A 48 12.22 -6.79 -0.49
C VAL A 48 13.48 -7.55 -0.91
N LYS A 49 14.64 -6.91 -0.84
CA LYS A 49 15.95 -7.53 -1.09
C LYS A 49 16.43 -8.25 0.17
N LYS A 50 17.08 -9.41 -0.03
CA LYS A 50 17.80 -10.10 1.04
C LYS A 50 18.92 -9.18 1.54
N LYS A 51 18.89 -8.86 2.83
CA LYS A 51 20.00 -8.18 3.51
C LYS A 51 20.76 -9.23 4.32
N GLY A 52 22.09 -9.15 4.33
CA GLY A 52 22.90 -10.01 5.20
C GLY A 52 22.58 -9.75 6.68
N ASP A 53 22.95 -10.66 7.57
CA ASP A 53 22.62 -10.54 8.99
C ASP A 53 23.32 -9.34 9.63
N SER A 54 22.56 -8.28 9.87
CA SER A 54 23.03 -7.07 10.52
C SER A 54 22.01 -6.62 11.55
N LYS A 55 22.50 -6.24 12.73
CA LYS A 55 21.68 -5.62 13.79
C LYS A 55 21.01 -4.32 13.33
N ASN A 56 21.49 -3.72 12.24
CA ASN A 56 20.92 -2.51 11.68
C ASN A 56 19.75 -2.78 10.70
N ASN A 57 19.45 -4.04 10.39
CA ASN A 57 18.29 -4.36 9.55
C ASN A 57 16.98 -4.21 10.34
N PRO A 58 15.91 -3.76 9.68
CA PRO A 58 14.58 -3.80 10.28
C PRO A 58 14.12 -5.27 10.39
N LEU A 59 13.34 -5.58 11.43
CA LEU A 59 12.69 -6.88 11.59
C LEU A 59 11.43 -6.98 10.74
N VAL A 60 10.74 -5.86 10.54
CA VAL A 60 9.51 -5.76 9.73
C VAL A 60 9.65 -4.57 8.80
N SER A 61 9.22 -4.73 7.55
CA SER A 61 9.09 -3.63 6.60
C SER A 61 7.63 -3.49 6.19
N ILE A 62 7.07 -2.30 6.35
CA ILE A 62 5.78 -1.95 5.78
C ILE A 62 6.05 -1.52 4.34
N THR A 63 5.55 -2.26 3.35
CA THR A 63 5.85 -2.04 1.93
C THR A 63 4.60 -2.25 1.07
N PRO A 64 4.48 -1.60 -0.10
CA PRO A 64 3.36 -1.83 -1.00
C PRO A 64 3.29 -3.28 -1.47
N TYR A 65 2.07 -3.78 -1.64
CA TYR A 65 1.81 -5.17 -2.03
C TYR A 65 2.57 -5.58 -3.31
N PHE A 66 2.60 -4.72 -4.32
CA PHE A 66 3.33 -4.96 -5.56
C PHE A 66 4.80 -5.35 -5.34
N PHE A 67 5.52 -4.66 -4.45
CA PHE A 67 6.92 -4.97 -4.17
C PHE A 67 7.09 -6.33 -3.47
N THR A 68 6.11 -6.76 -2.67
CA THR A 68 6.17 -8.07 -2.00
C THR A 68 6.27 -9.23 -3.00
N GLN A 69 5.76 -9.05 -4.22
CA GLN A 69 5.80 -10.04 -5.29
C GLN A 69 7.20 -10.18 -5.90
N MET A 70 8.10 -9.25 -5.61
CA MET A 70 9.52 -9.31 -5.98
C MET A 70 10.38 -10.06 -4.95
N VAL A 71 9.81 -10.47 -3.82
CA VAL A 71 10.53 -11.26 -2.82
C VAL A 71 10.87 -12.62 -3.42
N SER A 72 12.18 -12.91 -3.54
CA SER A 72 12.65 -14.21 -4.03
C SER A 72 12.12 -15.36 -3.18
N ARG A 73 11.76 -16.49 -3.81
CA ARG A 73 11.40 -17.74 -3.12
C ARG A 73 12.51 -18.27 -2.20
N SER A 74 13.77 -17.97 -2.52
CA SER A 74 14.94 -18.33 -1.71
C SER A 74 15.28 -17.28 -0.63
N SER A 75 14.50 -16.21 -0.53
CA SER A 75 14.68 -15.19 0.50
C SER A 75 14.29 -15.72 1.87
N ALA A 76 14.96 -15.23 2.91
CA ALA A 76 14.53 -15.44 4.30
C ALA A 76 13.33 -14.55 4.68
N LEU A 77 12.93 -13.62 3.81
CA LEU A 77 11.79 -12.75 4.04
C LEU A 77 10.47 -13.51 3.88
N LYS A 78 9.54 -13.28 4.81
CA LYS A 78 8.17 -13.77 4.74
C LYS A 78 7.23 -12.60 4.47
N VAL A 79 6.43 -12.71 3.41
CA VAL A 79 5.33 -11.79 3.15
C VAL A 79 4.20 -12.10 4.13
N VAL A 80 3.70 -11.07 4.82
CA VAL A 80 2.64 -11.20 5.83
C VAL A 80 1.53 -10.23 5.49
N TRP A 81 0.33 -10.76 5.32
CA TRP A 81 -0.88 -9.94 5.27
C TRP A 81 -1.30 -9.57 6.71
N PRO A 82 -1.46 -8.29 7.07
CA PRO A 82 -1.81 -7.91 8.43
C PRO A 82 -3.20 -8.43 8.81
N LYS A 83 -3.33 -8.97 10.03
CA LYS A 83 -4.62 -9.48 10.55
C LYS A 83 -5.70 -8.39 10.63
N ASP A 84 -5.29 -7.17 10.97
CA ASP A 84 -6.19 -6.02 11.06
C ASP A 84 -6.46 -5.34 9.71
N GLY A 85 -5.98 -5.95 8.63
CA GLY A 85 -6.13 -5.52 7.24
C GLY A 85 -4.90 -4.83 6.66
N ALA A 86 -4.63 -5.06 5.37
CA ALA A 86 -3.65 -4.30 4.61
C ALA A 86 -4.18 -2.90 4.30
N ILE A 87 -3.34 -1.88 4.46
CA ILE A 87 -3.75 -0.50 4.19
C ILE A 87 -4.04 -0.30 2.71
N VAL A 88 -5.17 0.33 2.42
CA VAL A 88 -5.56 0.71 1.07
C VAL A 88 -5.15 2.15 0.80
N SER A 89 -4.35 2.33 -0.26
CA SER A 89 -4.06 3.63 -0.85
C SER A 89 -4.57 3.59 -2.31
N PRO A 90 -5.75 4.14 -2.59
CA PRO A 90 -6.32 4.05 -3.93
C PRO A 90 -5.62 5.01 -4.90
N VAL A 91 -5.40 4.54 -6.13
CA VAL A 91 -4.85 5.34 -7.23
C VAL A 91 -5.99 5.73 -8.16
N PHE A 92 -6.06 7.01 -8.52
CA PHE A 92 -7.14 7.55 -9.34
C PHE A 92 -6.65 7.94 -10.71
N ILE A 93 -7.53 7.77 -11.69
CA ILE A 93 -7.43 8.42 -12.99
C ILE A 93 -8.51 9.51 -13.01
N MET A 94 -8.08 10.75 -13.23
CA MET A 94 -8.97 11.91 -13.32
C MET A 94 -8.82 12.56 -14.69
N ALA A 95 -9.94 12.89 -15.32
CA ALA A 95 -9.98 13.59 -16.60
C ALA A 95 -11.00 14.73 -16.53
N LYS A 96 -10.72 15.82 -17.26
CA LYS A 96 -11.72 16.88 -17.47
C LYS A 96 -12.87 16.32 -18.30
N LYS A 97 -14.09 16.68 -17.91
CA LYS A 97 -15.34 16.19 -18.54
C LYS A 97 -15.37 16.43 -20.06
N ASP A 98 -14.89 17.58 -20.52
CA ASP A 98 -14.99 18.00 -21.92
C ASP A 98 -13.72 17.69 -22.75
N ASN A 99 -12.96 16.65 -22.37
CA ASN A 99 -11.76 16.23 -23.08
C ASN A 99 -11.96 14.84 -23.73
N GLU A 100 -12.43 14.84 -24.97
CA GLU A 100 -12.67 13.62 -25.76
C GLU A 100 -11.41 12.76 -25.96
N LYS A 101 -10.22 13.39 -26.01
CA LYS A 101 -8.96 12.63 -26.12
C LYS A 101 -8.67 11.85 -24.84
N ALA A 102 -8.99 12.43 -23.68
CA ALA A 102 -8.83 11.77 -22.39
C ALA A 102 -9.85 10.64 -22.20
N GLN A 103 -11.05 10.75 -22.78
CA GLN A 103 -12.06 9.70 -22.71
C GLN A 103 -11.53 8.35 -23.20
N LYS A 104 -10.83 8.32 -24.34
CA LYS A 104 -10.22 7.08 -24.85
C LYS A 104 -9.24 6.43 -23.87
N VAL A 105 -8.47 7.25 -23.14
CA VAL A 105 -7.51 6.77 -22.13
C VAL A 105 -8.25 6.24 -20.90
N VAL A 106 -9.29 6.94 -20.44
CA VAL A 106 -10.12 6.48 -19.32
C VAL A 106 -10.81 5.16 -19.66
N GLU A 107 -11.37 5.03 -20.85
CA GLU A 107 -12.00 3.80 -21.33
C GLU A 107 -11.01 2.63 -21.41
N PHE A 108 -9.79 2.89 -21.88
CA PHE A 108 -8.71 1.90 -21.86
C PHE A 108 -8.46 1.36 -20.45
N PHE A 109 -8.30 2.23 -19.45
CA PHE A 109 -8.07 1.79 -18.07
C PHE A 109 -9.31 1.20 -17.37
N ARG A 110 -10.51 1.32 -17.96
CA ARG A 110 -11.73 0.65 -17.49
C ARG A 110 -11.97 -0.70 -18.16
N ASN A 111 -11.20 -1.05 -19.18
CA ASN A 111 -11.32 -2.30 -19.89
C ASN A 111 -10.96 -3.49 -18.98
N GLU A 112 -11.77 -4.54 -19.01
CA GLU A 112 -11.60 -5.73 -18.17
C GLU A 112 -10.27 -6.46 -18.42
N ASP A 113 -9.81 -6.55 -19.67
CA ASP A 113 -8.55 -7.21 -20.02
C ASP A 113 -7.35 -6.40 -19.50
N VAL A 114 -7.43 -5.07 -19.55
CA VAL A 114 -6.45 -4.18 -18.93
C VAL A 114 -6.46 -4.36 -17.41
N GLY A 115 -7.64 -4.44 -16.80
CA GLY A 115 -7.81 -4.74 -15.38
C GLY A 115 -7.17 -6.06 -14.96
N LYS A 116 -7.47 -7.14 -15.70
CA LYS A 116 -6.88 -8.47 -15.49
C LYS A 116 -5.38 -8.42 -15.63
N LEU A 117 -4.84 -7.75 -16.64
CA LEU A 117 -3.40 -7.62 -16.84
C LEU A 117 -2.71 -6.93 -15.65
N LEU A 118 -3.26 -5.81 -15.18
CA LEU A 118 -2.74 -5.07 -14.03
C LEU A 118 -2.85 -5.86 -12.72
N SER A 119 -3.98 -6.53 -12.49
CA SER A 119 -4.25 -7.31 -11.30
C SER A 119 -3.38 -8.58 -11.23
N SER A 120 -3.49 -9.44 -12.24
CA SER A 120 -2.89 -10.79 -12.23
C SER A 120 -1.38 -10.78 -12.44
N ASN A 121 -0.89 -10.01 -13.43
CA ASN A 121 0.52 -9.96 -13.82
C ASN A 121 1.22 -8.70 -13.31
N GLY A 122 0.53 -7.56 -13.34
CA GLY A 122 1.02 -6.30 -12.81
C GLY A 122 1.00 -6.22 -11.28
N LYS A 123 0.37 -7.21 -10.61
CA LYS A 123 0.28 -7.31 -9.14
C LYS A 123 -0.23 -6.02 -8.48
N PHE A 124 -1.10 -5.32 -9.20
CA PHE A 124 -1.70 -4.06 -8.80
C PHE A 124 -3.21 -4.27 -8.75
N PRO A 125 -3.80 -4.45 -7.55
CA PRO A 125 -5.23 -4.72 -7.43
C PRO A 125 -6.08 -3.64 -8.08
N THR A 126 -7.17 -4.05 -8.72
CA THR A 126 -8.10 -3.18 -9.45
C THR A 126 -9.51 -3.24 -8.88
N THR A 127 -10.28 -2.17 -9.13
CA THR A 127 -11.69 -2.04 -8.76
C THR A 127 -12.63 -2.31 -9.95
N ILE A 128 -12.12 -2.78 -11.09
CA ILE A 128 -12.95 -3.09 -12.26
C ILE A 128 -13.82 -4.31 -11.94
N TYR A 129 -15.12 -4.15 -12.12
CA TYR A 129 -16.11 -5.19 -11.87
C TYR A 129 -15.82 -6.44 -12.71
N GLY A 130 -15.93 -7.62 -12.09
CA GLY A 130 -15.70 -8.91 -12.76
C GLY A 130 -14.23 -9.35 -12.83
N VAL A 131 -13.28 -8.49 -12.46
CA VAL A 131 -11.85 -8.87 -12.41
C VAL A 131 -11.51 -9.47 -11.04
N ASP A 132 -10.98 -10.68 -11.05
CA ASP A 132 -10.41 -11.30 -9.85
C ASP A 132 -9.02 -10.71 -9.53
N ASN A 133 -8.84 -10.28 -8.28
CA ASN A 133 -7.57 -9.77 -7.77
C ASN A 133 -6.60 -10.87 -7.32
N MET A 134 -7.04 -12.13 -7.32
CA MET A 134 -6.27 -13.30 -6.91
C MET A 134 -5.70 -13.15 -5.48
N LEU A 135 -6.46 -12.46 -4.62
CA LEU A 135 -6.16 -12.31 -3.19
C LEU A 135 -6.94 -13.36 -2.41
N ASP A 136 -6.34 -13.89 -1.35
CA ASP A 136 -7.01 -14.88 -0.49
C ASP A 136 -8.26 -14.27 0.14
N LYS A 137 -9.29 -15.10 0.36
CA LYS A 137 -10.57 -14.63 0.94
C LYS A 137 -10.43 -14.03 2.34
N ASP A 138 -9.39 -14.42 3.06
CA ASP A 138 -9.08 -13.93 4.41
C ASP A 138 -8.25 -12.64 4.41
N CYS A 139 -7.88 -12.12 3.23
CA CYS A 139 -7.17 -10.85 3.09
C CYS A 139 -8.10 -9.66 3.41
N GLY A 140 -8.09 -9.23 4.67
CA GLY A 140 -8.77 -8.02 5.10
C GLY A 140 -8.09 -6.73 4.62
N PHE A 141 -8.84 -5.63 4.56
CA PHE A 141 -8.32 -4.31 4.20
C PHE A 141 -8.57 -3.30 5.30
N LEU A 142 -7.65 -2.35 5.45
CA LEU A 142 -7.77 -1.21 6.33
C LEU A 142 -7.86 0.06 5.47
N PHE A 143 -9.05 0.66 5.48
CA PHE A 143 -9.31 1.93 4.83
C PHE A 143 -10.12 2.81 5.79
N CYS A 144 -9.64 4.02 6.06
CA CYS A 144 -10.30 4.99 6.93
C CYS A 144 -11.68 5.41 6.43
N GLY A 145 -11.94 5.20 5.14
CA GLY A 145 -13.23 5.47 4.52
C GLY A 145 -13.31 6.88 3.93
N TRP A 146 -14.17 7.02 2.93
CA TRP A 146 -14.40 8.29 2.25
C TRP A 146 -15.00 9.34 3.17
N ASP A 147 -15.93 8.94 4.04
CA ASP A 147 -16.53 9.84 5.02
C ASP A 147 -15.49 10.43 5.97
N TYR A 148 -14.50 9.65 6.38
CA TYR A 148 -13.41 10.15 7.21
C TYR A 148 -12.57 11.18 6.43
N ILE A 149 -12.17 10.85 5.20
CA ILE A 149 -11.35 11.73 4.35
C ILE A 149 -12.08 13.04 4.03
N HIS A 150 -13.38 13.01 3.75
CA HIS A 150 -14.15 14.21 3.40
C HIS A 150 -14.44 15.11 4.60
N ASN A 151 -14.56 14.56 5.80
CA ASN A 151 -14.92 15.30 7.00
C ASN A 151 -13.72 15.72 7.87
N ASN A 152 -12.49 15.37 7.47
CA ASN A 152 -11.27 15.72 8.21
C ASN A 152 -10.25 16.39 7.28
N ASP A 153 -9.63 17.47 7.73
CA ASP A 153 -8.46 18.03 7.06
C ASP A 153 -7.26 17.12 7.32
N ILE A 154 -6.85 16.38 6.30
CA ILE A 154 -5.73 15.43 6.36
C ILE A 154 -4.41 16.02 5.81
N VAL A 155 -4.41 17.30 5.43
CA VAL A 155 -3.26 18.00 4.84
C VAL A 155 -2.59 18.95 5.85
N LYS A 156 -3.32 19.41 6.88
CA LYS A 156 -2.78 20.20 7.99
C LYS A 156 -2.27 19.35 9.14
#